data_AF-A0A6N2TTP7-F1
#
_entry.id   AF-A0A6N2TTP7-F1
#
_cell.length_a   1.000
_cell.length_b   1.000
_cell.length_c   1.000
_cell.angle_alpha   90.00
_cell.angle_beta   90.00
_cell.angle_gamma   90.00
#
_symmetry.space_group_name_H-M   'P 1'
#
loop_
_entity.id
_entity.type
_entity.pdbx_description
1 polymer ?
#
loop_
_entity_poly.entity_id
_entity_poly.type
_entity_poly.pdbx_seq_one_letter_code
_entity_poly.pdbx_strand_id
1 'polypeptide(L)' 'MAFDTSLPREERIALFLQAVDNPYCFCVSGIGVKIEFAESGPSLQDTLTDFLLRQKSGL' A
#
# COMPACT_ATOMS: atom_id res chain seq x y z
N MET A 1 -6.45 6.88 9.96
CA MET A 1 -5.12 6.54 10.53
C MET A 1 -4.18 7.70 10.25
N ALA A 2 -3.49 8.20 11.27
CA ALA A 2 -2.40 9.15 11.09
C ALA A 2 -1.08 8.43 11.39
N PHE A 3 -0.06 8.63 10.56
CA PHE A 3 1.26 8.07 10.80
C PHE A 3 2.05 8.99 11.74
N ASP A 4 2.55 8.43 12.84
CA ASP A 4 3.47 9.17 13.72
C ASP A 4 4.84 9.28 13.04
N THR A 5 5.17 10.47 12.53
CA THR A 5 6.43 10.70 11.81
C THR A 5 7.65 10.81 12.71
N SER A 6 7.49 10.77 14.04
CA SER A 6 8.61 10.77 14.99
C SER A 6 9.29 9.40 15.09
N LEU A 7 8.60 8.31 14.71
CA LEU A 7 9.12 6.95 14.76
C LEU A 7 9.92 6.57 13.50
N PRO A 8 10.91 5.66 13.60
CA PRO A 8 11.59 5.07 12.46
C PRO A 8 10.61 4.39 11.48
N ARG A 9 10.99 4.32 10.21
CA ARG A 9 10.14 3.76 9.14
C ARG A 9 9.68 2.34 9.47
N GLU A 10 10.59 1.51 9.95
CA GLU A 10 10.38 0.10 10.26
C GLU A 10 9.32 -0.06 11.36
N GLU A 11 9.38 0.77 12.40
CA GLU A 11 8.43 0.75 13.51
C GLU A 11 7.04 1.21 13.07
N ARG A 12 6.96 2.26 12.23
CA ARG A 12 5.69 2.71 11.64
C ARG A 12 5.03 1.62 10.78
N ILE A 13 5.84 0.88 10.01
CA ILE A 13 5.34 -0.25 9.20
C ILE A 13 4.82 -1.36 10.11
N ALA A 14 5.55 -1.72 11.17
CA ALA A 14 5.11 -2.75 12.11
C ALA A 14 3.77 -2.39 12.79
N LEU A 15 3.64 -1.16 13.29
CA LEU A 15 2.40 -0.67 13.90
C LEU A 15 1.22 -0.65 12.90
N PHE A 16 1.49 -0.27 11.65
CA PHE A 16 0.47 -0.31 10.60
C PHE A 16 -0.01 -1.74 10.35
N LEU A 17 0.91 -2.68 10.12
CA LEU A 17 0.59 -4.09 9.86
C LEU A 17 -0.15 -4.73 11.04
N GLN A 18 0.22 -4.40 12.28
CA GLN A 18 -0.49 -4.89 13.46
C GLN A 18 -1.96 -4.44 13.51
N ALA A 19 -2.27 -3.26 12.98
CA ALA A 19 -3.61 -2.71 13.02
C ALA A 19 -4.51 -3.15 11.84
N VAL A 20 -3.91 -3.55 10.72
CA VAL A 20 -4.65 -3.92 9.49
C VAL A 20 -4.53 -5.39 9.10
N ASP A 21 -3.80 -6.19 9.88
CA ASP A 21 -3.44 -7.58 9.60
C ASP A 21 -2.82 -7.74 8.20
N ASN A 22 -3.51 -8.43 7.29
CA ASN A 22 -3.05 -8.63 5.91
C ASN A 22 -3.64 -7.53 5.02
N PRO A 23 -2.85 -6.49 4.63
CA PRO A 23 -3.35 -5.39 3.81
C PRO A 23 -3.71 -5.81 2.38
N TYR A 24 -3.36 -7.03 1.97
CA TYR A 24 -3.68 -7.56 0.63
C TYR A 24 -5.01 -8.31 0.58
N CYS A 25 -5.68 -8.55 1.71
CA CYS A 25 -6.94 -9.28 1.78
C CYS A 25 -8.02 -8.43 2.48
N PHE A 26 -9.12 -8.14 1.79
CA PHE A 26 -10.23 -7.39 2.36
C PHE A 26 -11.57 -7.83 1.75
N CYS A 27 -12.69 -7.43 2.37
CA CYS A 27 -14.03 -7.75 1.90
C CYS A 27 -14.77 -6.49 1.45
N VAL A 28 -15.44 -6.55 0.29
CA VAL A 28 -16.36 -5.49 -0.19
C VAL A 28 -17.68 -6.15 -0.57
N SER A 29 -18.77 -5.71 0.05
CA SER A 29 -20.13 -6.24 -0.21
C SER A 29 -20.24 -7.76 -0.11
N GLY A 30 -19.51 -8.37 0.84
CA GLY A 30 -19.49 -9.83 1.04
C GLY A 30 -18.58 -10.60 0.08
N ILE A 31 -17.87 -9.91 -0.82
CA ILE A 31 -16.89 -10.52 -1.74
C ILE A 31 -15.49 -10.36 -1.16
N GLY A 32 -14.78 -11.47 -0.99
CA GLY A 32 -13.37 -11.47 -0.61
C GLY A 32 -12.49 -11.06 -1.79
N VAL A 33 -11.65 -10.05 -1.60
CA VAL A 33 -10.71 -9.54 -2.58
C VAL A 33 -9.30 -9.82 -2.08
N LYS A 34 -8.47 -10.41 -2.94
CA LYS A 34 -7.04 -10.59 -2.72
C LYS A 34 -6.27 -9.82 -3.80
N ILE A 35 -5.32 -9.00 -3.36
CA ILE A 35 -4.40 -8.31 -4.25
C ILE A 35 -3.14 -9.17 -4.40
N GLU A 36 -2.72 -9.41 -5.64
CA GLU A 36 -1.49 -10.10 -5.99
C GLU A 36 -0.71 -9.29 -7.02
N PHE A 37 0.61 -9.43 -7.01
CA PHE A 37 1.52 -8.78 -7.94
C PHE A 37 2.25 -9.85 -8.74
N ALA A 38 2.51 -9.57 -10.02
CA ALA A 38 3.33 -10.45 -10.84
C ALA A 38 4.75 -10.52 -10.28
N GLU A 39 5.33 -11.72 -10.24
CA GLU A 39 6.67 -11.97 -9.69
C GLU A 39 7.76 -11.14 -10.38
N SER A 40 7.60 -10.90 -11.69
CA SER A 40 8.48 -10.06 -12.51
C SER A 40 7.89 -8.69 -12.88
N GLY A 41 6.81 -8.28 -12.18
CA GLY A 41 6.17 -6.97 -12.38
C GLY A 41 6.81 -5.85 -11.56
N PRO A 42 6.45 -4.58 -11.84
CA PRO A 42 6.83 -3.47 -10.98
C PRO A 42 6.20 -3.62 -9.60
N SER A 43 6.88 -3.14 -8.55
CA SER A 43 6.30 -3.15 -7.22
C SER A 43 5.08 -2.22 -7.14
N LEU A 44 4.23 -2.40 -6.12
CA LEU A 44 3.14 -1.46 -5.84
C LEU A 44 3.68 -0.03 -5.64
N GLN A 45 4.83 0.09 -4.98
CA GLN A 45 5.47 1.39 -4.74
C GLN A 45 5.89 2.05 -6.05
N ASP A 46 6.50 1.30 -6.98
CA ASP A 46 6.90 1.82 -8.28
C ASP A 46 5.69 2.27 -9.08
N THR A 47 4.65 1.43 -9.12
CA THR A 47 3.40 1.71 -9.85
C THR A 47 2.70 2.96 -9.32
N LEU A 48 2.59 3.10 -7.99
CA LEU A 48 1.99 4.29 -7.36
C LEU A 48 2.85 5.53 -7.55
N THR A 49 4.17 5.40 -7.48
CA THR A 49 5.10 6.53 -7.71
C THR A 49 4.96 7.04 -9.14
N ASP A 50 4.99 6.14 -10.13
CA ASP A 50 4.78 6.45 -11.53
C ASP A 50 3.44 7.15 -11.77
N PHE A 51 2.36 6.62 -11.19
CA PHE A 51 1.03 7.21 -11.29
C PHE A 51 1.00 8.65 -10.75
N LEU A 52 1.52 8.88 -9.54
CA LEU A 52 1.52 10.20 -8.91
C LEU A 52 2.40 11.21 -9.66
N LEU A 53 3.53 10.76 -10.22
CA LEU A 53 4.40 11.61 -11.04
C LEU A 53 3.73 12.03 -12.35
N ARG A 54 3.03 11.11 -13.03
CA ARG A 54 2.26 11.43 -14.25
C ARG A 54 1.12 12.40 -13.96
N GLN A 55 0.35 12.11 -12.91
CA GLN A 55 -0.73 13.00 -12.46
C GLN A 55 -0.23 14.41 -12.13
N LYS A 56 0.91 14.53 -11.43
CA LYS A 56 1.55 15.82 -11.14
C LYS A 56 1.99 16.56 -12.41
N SER A 57 2.37 15.82 -13.46
CA SER A 57 2.86 16.37 -14.73
C SER A 57 1.74 16.69 -15.72
N GLY A 58 0.48 16.43 -15.39
CA GLY A 58 -0.68 16.68 -16.25
C GLY A 58 -0.86 15.68 -17.39
N LEU A 59 -0.25 14.49 -17.25
CA LEU A 59 -0.42 13.33 -18.13
C LEU A 59 -1.45 12.36 -17.55
#